data_AF-A0A7S3SYC6-F1
#
_entry.id   AF-A0A7S3SYC6-F1
#
_cell.length_a   1.000
_cell.length_b   1.000
_cell.length_c   1.000
_cell.angle_alpha   90.00
_cell.angle_beta   90.00
_cell.angle_gamma   90.00
#
_symmetry.space_group_name_H-M   'P 1'
#
loop_
_entity.id
_entity.type
_entity.pdbx_description
1 polymer ?
#
loop_
_entity_poly.entity_id
_entity_poly.type
_entity_poly.pdbx_seq_one_letter_code
_entity_poly.pdbx_strand_id
1 'polypeptide(L)'
;AVVASREGLPIFGEEQRVMEAVGESDTLLLCGETGSGKTTQVPQFLYEAGYGHPDAGQRRGLVGVTQPRRVAAIAMAQRVAHELNTPVGGTVAYQVRYDSSSVGKDCRIKFMTDGVLLREVGQDLLLQKYSAIVLDEAHERGVNTDLLLGLLSRVVQLRARAAESAPAAGAPSAGPLKLIIMSATLQVEALKANAALFPSPPPVLSVAARQYPVTVHFSKKTPDDHVDAAFSKVGRIHCRLPPGAILVFLTGQKEIEHLCARLRRRFARAAVRRGGG
;
A
#
# COMPACT_ATOMS: atom_id res chain seq x y z
N ALA A 1 -23.99 0.92 -2.67
CA ALA A 1 -23.02 1.95 -2.21
C ALA A 1 -21.58 1.46 -2.28
N VAL A 2 -21.23 0.34 -1.62
CA VAL A 2 -19.86 -0.22 -1.65
C VAL A 2 -19.39 -0.60 -3.05
N VAL A 3 -20.22 -1.33 -3.82
CA VAL A 3 -19.90 -1.74 -5.21
C VAL A 3 -19.62 -0.54 -6.11
N ALA A 4 -20.53 0.45 -6.13
CA ALA A 4 -20.34 1.68 -6.89
C ALA A 4 -19.09 2.47 -6.48
N SER A 5 -18.68 2.42 -5.19
CA SER A 5 -17.43 3.02 -4.74
C SER A 5 -16.19 2.26 -5.23
N ARG A 6 -16.26 0.93 -5.39
CA ARG A 6 -15.18 0.12 -5.95
C ARG A 6 -15.03 0.35 -7.45
N GLU A 7 -16.15 0.36 -8.18
CA GLU A 7 -16.19 0.63 -9.63
C GLU A 7 -15.62 2.01 -10.00
N GLY A 8 -15.72 2.98 -9.10
CA GLY A 8 -15.12 4.32 -9.28
C GLY A 8 -13.60 4.37 -9.13
N LEU A 9 -12.95 3.31 -8.63
CA LEU A 9 -11.50 3.28 -8.45
C LEU A 9 -10.78 2.97 -9.77
N PRO A 10 -9.72 3.70 -10.12
CA PRO A 10 -9.01 3.48 -11.38
C PRO A 10 -8.51 2.05 -11.59
N ILE A 11 -8.07 1.37 -10.52
CA ILE A 11 -7.58 -0.01 -10.63
C ILE A 11 -8.68 -1.02 -10.96
N PHE A 12 -9.96 -0.71 -10.70
CA PHE A 12 -11.05 -1.68 -10.90
C PHE A 12 -11.17 -2.10 -12.36
N GLY A 13 -11.04 -1.16 -13.31
CA GLY A 13 -11.02 -1.47 -14.75
C GLY A 13 -9.77 -2.20 -15.23
N GLU A 14 -8.74 -2.32 -14.38
CA GLU A 14 -7.47 -2.97 -14.69
C GLU A 14 -7.38 -4.38 -14.09
N GLU A 15 -8.44 -4.88 -13.44
CA GLU A 15 -8.46 -6.17 -12.74
C GLU A 15 -7.97 -7.32 -13.62
N GLN A 16 -8.53 -7.46 -14.83
CA GLN A 16 -8.15 -8.51 -15.77
C GLN A 16 -6.65 -8.46 -16.09
N ARG A 17 -6.13 -7.27 -16.43
CA ARG A 17 -4.71 -7.09 -16.76
C ARG A 17 -3.79 -7.42 -15.58
N VAL A 18 -4.20 -7.03 -14.37
CA VAL A 18 -3.45 -7.36 -13.15
C VAL A 18 -3.43 -8.87 -12.93
N MET A 19 -4.57 -9.54 -13.04
CA MET A 19 -4.68 -10.97 -12.78
C MET A 19 -4.03 -11.84 -13.86
N GLU A 20 -4.07 -11.41 -15.12
CA GLU A 20 -3.31 -12.04 -16.21
C GLU A 20 -1.80 -11.98 -15.93
N ALA A 21 -1.27 -10.81 -15.56
CA ALA A 21 0.15 -10.67 -15.22
C ALA A 21 0.56 -11.49 -13.98
N VAL A 22 -0.31 -11.61 -12.97
CA VAL A 22 -0.11 -12.50 -11.81
C VAL A 22 -0.14 -13.98 -12.23
N GLY A 23 -0.94 -14.34 -13.23
CA GLY A 23 -1.00 -15.70 -13.78
C GLY A 23 0.28 -16.07 -14.52
N GLU A 24 0.76 -15.18 -15.38
CA GLU A 24 1.90 -15.39 -16.29
C GLU A 24 3.28 -15.25 -15.61
N SER A 25 3.37 -14.49 -14.52
CA SER A 25 4.63 -14.25 -13.82
C SER A 25 4.52 -14.52 -12.33
N ASP A 26 5.63 -14.95 -11.71
CA ASP A 26 5.69 -15.13 -10.25
C ASP A 26 5.97 -13.82 -9.51
N THR A 27 6.43 -12.78 -10.20
CA THR A 27 6.65 -11.46 -9.61
C THR A 27 6.05 -10.37 -10.50
N LEU A 28 5.22 -9.50 -9.94
CA LEU A 28 4.61 -8.36 -10.61
C LEU A 28 5.00 -7.06 -9.92
N LEU A 29 5.46 -6.07 -10.68
CA LEU A 29 5.59 -4.68 -10.22
C LEU A 29 4.34 -3.90 -10.61
N LEU A 30 3.57 -3.45 -9.61
CA LEU A 30 2.34 -2.70 -9.83
C LEU A 30 2.48 -1.26 -9.35
N CYS A 31 2.35 -0.33 -10.30
CA CYS A 31 2.53 1.09 -10.07
C CYS A 31 1.19 1.81 -10.16
N GLY A 32 1.07 2.91 -9.44
CA GLY A 32 -0.04 3.84 -9.58
C GLY A 32 -0.12 4.70 -8.34
N GLU A 33 -0.63 5.91 -8.43
CA GLU A 33 -0.59 6.84 -7.30
C GLU A 33 -1.43 6.37 -6.10
N THR A 34 -1.21 6.98 -4.94
CA THR A 34 -2.11 6.79 -3.79
C THR A 34 -3.53 7.23 -4.18
N GLY A 35 -4.53 6.48 -3.72
CA GLY A 35 -5.92 6.69 -4.13
C GLY A 35 -6.33 5.99 -5.44
N SER A 36 -5.43 5.32 -6.16
CA SER A 36 -5.80 4.49 -7.32
C SER A 36 -6.57 3.21 -6.95
N GLY A 37 -6.54 2.82 -5.68
CA GLY A 37 -7.23 1.62 -5.15
C GLY A 37 -6.37 0.37 -5.00
N LYS A 38 -5.06 0.40 -5.35
CA LYS A 38 -4.15 -0.77 -5.28
C LYS A 38 -4.26 -1.55 -3.97
N THR A 39 -4.04 -0.89 -2.85
CA THR A 39 -3.99 -1.50 -1.51
C THR A 39 -5.29 -2.18 -1.11
N THR A 40 -6.44 -1.67 -1.55
CA THR A 40 -7.74 -2.24 -1.20
C THR A 40 -8.19 -3.29 -2.20
N GLN A 41 -7.97 -3.10 -3.51
CA GLN A 41 -8.54 -3.97 -4.54
C GLN A 41 -7.65 -5.17 -4.90
N VAL A 42 -6.32 -5.04 -4.95
CA VAL A 42 -5.44 -6.16 -5.34
C VAL A 42 -5.62 -7.40 -4.45
N PRO A 43 -5.72 -7.28 -3.11
CA PRO A 43 -5.97 -8.45 -2.27
C PRO A 43 -7.34 -9.10 -2.55
N GLN A 44 -8.34 -8.31 -2.95
CA GLN A 44 -9.67 -8.81 -3.31
C GLN A 44 -9.61 -9.55 -4.65
N PHE A 45 -8.94 -9.01 -5.68
CA PHE A 45 -8.75 -9.70 -6.96
C PHE A 45 -8.07 -11.05 -6.79
N LEU A 46 -7.01 -11.11 -5.97
CA LEU A 46 -6.33 -12.36 -5.64
C LEU A 46 -7.30 -13.34 -4.95
N TYR A 47 -8.06 -12.87 -3.97
CA TYR A 47 -9.02 -13.71 -3.26
C TYR A 47 -10.14 -14.25 -4.18
N GLU A 48 -10.71 -13.39 -5.02
CA GLU A 48 -11.74 -13.72 -6.00
C GLU A 48 -11.22 -14.70 -7.07
N ALA A 49 -9.92 -14.64 -7.41
CA ALA A 49 -9.23 -15.61 -8.27
C ALA A 49 -8.82 -16.94 -7.59
N GLY A 50 -9.25 -17.14 -6.33
CA GLY A 50 -9.08 -18.39 -5.58
C GLY A 50 -7.84 -18.46 -4.69
N TYR A 51 -7.05 -17.37 -4.57
CA TYR A 51 -5.92 -17.36 -3.63
C TYR A 51 -6.43 -17.35 -2.18
N GLY A 52 -5.90 -18.23 -1.35
CA GLY A 52 -6.34 -18.44 0.03
C GLY A 52 -7.43 -19.50 0.18
N HIS A 53 -8.10 -19.91 -0.89
CA HIS A 53 -9.19 -20.89 -0.78
C HIS A 53 -8.65 -22.31 -0.51
N PRO A 54 -9.12 -23.04 0.53
CA PRO A 54 -8.58 -24.36 0.91
C PRO A 54 -8.51 -25.36 -0.25
N ASP A 55 -9.52 -25.34 -1.11
CA ASP A 55 -9.66 -26.28 -2.23
C ASP A 55 -8.95 -25.83 -3.52
N ALA A 56 -8.28 -24.66 -3.53
CA ALA A 56 -7.66 -24.10 -4.74
C ALA A 56 -6.26 -24.69 -5.05
N GLY A 57 -6.03 -25.95 -4.69
CA GLY A 57 -4.80 -26.70 -4.99
C GLY A 57 -3.53 -25.96 -4.58
N GLN A 58 -2.78 -25.46 -5.58
CA GLN A 58 -1.54 -24.70 -5.39
C GLN A 58 -1.76 -23.28 -4.83
N ARG A 59 -2.97 -22.71 -4.95
CA ARG A 59 -3.34 -21.37 -4.49
C ARG A 59 -3.92 -21.35 -3.06
N ARG A 60 -3.88 -22.48 -2.34
CA ARG A 60 -4.53 -22.63 -1.02
C ARG A 60 -3.98 -21.75 0.11
N GLY A 61 -2.73 -21.29 -0.02
CA GLY A 61 -2.11 -20.45 1.01
C GLY A 61 -2.72 -19.06 1.07
N LEU A 62 -2.62 -18.38 2.21
CA LEU A 62 -3.17 -17.04 2.43
C LEU A 62 -2.62 -16.00 1.42
N VAL A 63 -3.40 -14.93 1.22
CA VAL A 63 -2.92 -13.66 0.66
C VAL A 63 -2.37 -12.82 1.81
N GLY A 64 -1.05 -12.60 1.84
CA GLY A 64 -0.40 -11.72 2.81
C GLY A 64 -0.17 -10.34 2.22
N VAL A 65 -0.58 -9.28 2.92
CA VAL A 65 -0.36 -7.88 2.47
C VAL A 65 0.44 -7.16 3.52
N THR A 66 1.63 -6.66 3.17
CA THR A 66 2.44 -5.87 4.11
C THR A 66 2.13 -4.39 4.00
N GLN A 67 2.29 -3.70 5.13
CA GLN A 67 2.21 -2.25 5.25
C GLN A 67 3.36 -1.77 6.13
N PRO A 68 4.02 -0.64 5.81
CA PRO A 68 5.13 -0.13 6.62
C PRO A 68 4.68 0.31 8.02
N ARG A 69 3.40 0.70 8.17
CA ARG A 69 2.86 1.29 9.40
C ARG A 69 1.74 0.43 10.00
N ARG A 70 1.75 0.28 11.33
CA ARG A 70 0.72 -0.46 12.08
C ARG A 70 -0.69 0.06 11.82
N VAL A 71 -0.86 1.39 11.88
CA VAL A 71 -2.18 2.03 11.67
C VAL A 71 -2.70 1.77 10.26
N ALA A 72 -1.83 1.75 9.25
CA ALA A 72 -2.21 1.43 7.88
C ALA A 72 -2.66 -0.03 7.74
N ALA A 73 -1.93 -0.99 8.32
CA ALA A 73 -2.33 -2.40 8.29
C ALA A 73 -3.73 -2.63 8.90
N ILE A 74 -4.01 -2.02 10.04
CA ILE A 74 -5.31 -2.14 10.73
C ILE A 74 -6.41 -1.47 9.91
N ALA A 75 -6.19 -0.24 9.44
CA ALA A 75 -7.18 0.50 8.67
C ALA A 75 -7.50 -0.19 7.33
N MET A 76 -6.50 -0.74 6.64
CA MET A 76 -6.71 -1.45 5.38
C MET A 76 -7.46 -2.77 5.57
N ALA A 77 -7.16 -3.54 6.63
CA ALA A 77 -7.94 -4.72 6.96
C ALA A 77 -9.41 -4.40 7.27
N GLN A 78 -9.67 -3.35 8.06
CA GLN A 78 -11.03 -2.89 8.34
C GLN A 78 -11.75 -2.46 7.07
N ARG A 79 -11.06 -1.72 6.19
CA ARG A 79 -11.60 -1.24 4.93
C ARG A 79 -11.96 -2.40 3.99
N VAL A 80 -11.04 -3.35 3.78
CA VAL A 80 -11.27 -4.50 2.89
C VAL A 80 -12.30 -5.47 3.48
N ALA A 81 -12.32 -5.67 4.80
CA ALA A 81 -13.36 -6.45 5.46
C ALA A 81 -14.76 -5.86 5.21
N HIS A 82 -14.90 -4.53 5.35
CA HIS A 82 -16.14 -3.83 5.03
C HIS A 82 -16.51 -3.94 3.54
N GLU A 83 -15.53 -3.85 2.63
CA GLU A 83 -15.77 -3.99 1.19
C GLU A 83 -16.23 -5.40 0.78
N LEU A 84 -15.71 -6.44 1.46
CA LEU A 84 -16.11 -7.85 1.28
C LEU A 84 -17.30 -8.27 2.15
N ASN A 85 -17.92 -7.34 2.88
CA ASN A 85 -19.04 -7.61 3.77
C ASN A 85 -18.76 -8.75 4.79
N THR A 86 -17.56 -8.75 5.38
CA THR A 86 -17.13 -9.70 6.42
C THR A 86 -16.71 -8.93 7.68
N PRO A 87 -16.89 -9.49 8.89
CA PRO A 87 -16.22 -8.93 10.07
C PRO A 87 -14.70 -9.05 9.94
N VAL A 88 -13.98 -8.12 10.57
CA VAL A 88 -12.53 -8.25 10.77
C VAL A 88 -12.26 -9.46 11.64
N GLY A 89 -11.37 -10.33 11.18
CA GLY A 89 -11.03 -11.61 11.78
C GLY A 89 -11.81 -12.80 11.23
N GLY A 90 -12.77 -12.57 10.33
CA GLY A 90 -13.32 -13.58 9.43
C GLY A 90 -12.39 -13.81 8.24
N THR A 91 -12.87 -13.58 7.01
CA THR A 91 -12.06 -13.74 5.78
C THR A 91 -10.87 -12.80 5.72
N VAL A 92 -10.99 -11.60 6.31
CA VAL A 92 -9.94 -10.57 6.32
C VAL A 92 -9.51 -10.30 7.75
N ALA A 93 -8.20 -10.37 8.01
CA ALA A 93 -7.62 -10.11 9.34
C ALA A 93 -6.37 -9.23 9.24
N TYR A 94 -5.88 -8.78 10.39
CA TYR A 94 -4.58 -8.13 10.47
C TYR A 94 -3.68 -8.70 11.58
N GLN A 95 -2.37 -8.53 11.42
CA GLN A 95 -1.39 -8.86 12.45
C GLN A 95 -0.33 -7.77 12.55
N VAL A 96 -0.22 -7.16 13.72
CA VAL A 96 0.80 -6.15 14.02
C VAL A 96 1.57 -6.54 15.28
N ARG A 97 2.68 -5.84 15.57
CA ARG A 97 3.43 -6.10 16.80
C ARG A 97 2.50 -5.98 18.01
N TYR A 98 2.50 -7.02 18.85
CA TYR A 98 1.66 -7.17 20.05
C TYR A 98 0.15 -7.33 19.82
N ASP A 99 -0.31 -7.49 18.58
CA ASP A 99 -1.71 -7.82 18.30
C ASP A 99 -1.81 -8.80 17.13
N SER A 100 -2.12 -10.05 17.45
CA SER A 100 -2.40 -11.13 16.51
C SER A 100 -3.78 -11.74 16.72
N SER A 101 -4.62 -11.08 17.54
CA SER A 101 -5.89 -11.64 18.01
C SER A 101 -6.92 -11.85 16.89
N SER A 102 -6.80 -11.08 15.80
CA SER A 102 -7.76 -11.14 14.69
C SER A 102 -7.51 -12.29 13.70
N VAL A 103 -6.37 -13.00 13.73
CA VAL A 103 -6.07 -14.02 12.71
C VAL A 103 -6.67 -15.39 13.08
N GLY A 104 -7.88 -15.65 12.61
CA GLY A 104 -8.60 -16.92 12.79
C GLY A 104 -8.35 -17.97 11.69
N LYS A 105 -8.98 -19.14 11.82
CA LYS A 105 -8.91 -20.25 10.83
C LYS A 105 -9.57 -19.89 9.48
N ASP A 106 -10.54 -18.98 9.51
CA ASP A 106 -11.27 -18.54 8.32
C ASP A 106 -10.56 -17.41 7.57
N CYS A 107 -9.44 -16.91 8.09
CA CYS A 107 -8.65 -15.88 7.44
C CYS A 107 -8.14 -16.37 6.08
N ARG A 108 -8.26 -15.50 5.07
CA ARG A 108 -7.78 -15.73 3.69
C ARG A 108 -6.90 -14.57 3.24
N ILE A 109 -7.23 -13.35 3.68
CA ILE A 109 -6.42 -12.14 3.47
C ILE A 109 -5.90 -11.66 4.83
N LYS A 110 -4.57 -11.64 4.99
CA LYS A 110 -3.89 -11.15 6.20
C LYS A 110 -3.10 -9.89 5.90
N PHE A 111 -3.56 -8.75 6.40
CA PHE A 111 -2.76 -7.53 6.45
C PHE A 111 -1.75 -7.60 7.59
N MET A 112 -0.53 -7.13 7.41
CA MET A 112 0.47 -7.16 8.47
C MET A 112 1.51 -6.08 8.31
N THR A 113 2.28 -5.82 9.36
CA THR A 113 3.49 -4.98 9.21
C THR A 113 4.64 -5.76 8.61
N ASP A 114 5.57 -5.09 7.92
CA ASP A 114 6.80 -5.70 7.38
C ASP A 114 7.55 -6.53 8.43
N GLY A 115 7.66 -6.01 9.66
CA GLY A 115 8.33 -6.71 10.76
C GLY A 115 7.65 -8.02 11.20
N VAL A 116 6.35 -8.16 10.98
CA VAL A 116 5.63 -9.42 11.22
C VAL A 116 5.99 -10.44 10.15
N LEU A 117 5.99 -10.04 8.87
CA LEU A 117 6.38 -10.95 7.79
C LEU A 117 7.85 -11.36 7.91
N LEU A 118 8.76 -10.44 8.24
CA LEU A 118 10.17 -10.76 8.49
C LEU A 118 10.34 -11.82 9.58
N ARG A 119 9.56 -11.72 10.67
CA ARG A 119 9.57 -12.73 11.73
C ARG A 119 9.05 -14.09 11.22
N GLU A 120 8.03 -14.09 10.39
CA GLU A 120 7.50 -15.33 9.78
C GLU A 120 8.51 -15.96 8.81
N VAL A 121 9.24 -15.17 8.01
CA VAL A 121 10.36 -15.67 7.18
C VAL A 121 11.45 -16.30 8.05
N GLY A 122 11.75 -15.72 9.21
CA GLY A 122 12.71 -16.29 10.15
C GLY A 122 12.27 -17.61 10.79
N GLN A 123 10.97 -17.91 10.78
CA GLN A 123 10.41 -19.18 11.30
C GLN A 123 10.23 -20.22 10.19
N ASP A 124 9.81 -19.78 9.01
CA ASP A 124 9.61 -20.58 7.81
C ASP A 124 10.09 -19.78 6.61
N LEU A 125 11.30 -20.09 6.15
CA LEU A 125 11.92 -19.40 5.02
C LEU A 125 11.09 -19.51 3.74
N LEU A 126 10.35 -20.61 3.55
CA LEU A 126 9.54 -20.83 2.34
C LEU A 126 8.17 -20.18 2.45
N LEU A 127 7.77 -19.64 3.60
CA LEU A 127 6.46 -19.00 3.80
C LEU A 127 5.31 -19.89 3.29
N GLN A 128 5.33 -21.18 3.65
CA GLN A 128 4.42 -22.20 3.12
C GLN A 128 2.95 -21.89 3.39
N LYS A 129 2.67 -21.06 4.39
CA LYS A 129 1.33 -20.57 4.75
C LYS A 129 0.70 -19.67 3.67
N TYR A 130 1.48 -19.11 2.76
CA TYR A 130 1.04 -18.12 1.78
C TYR A 130 1.07 -18.66 0.35
N SER A 131 0.14 -18.20 -0.48
CA SER A 131 0.17 -18.40 -1.93
C SER A 131 0.45 -17.11 -2.69
N ALA A 132 0.16 -15.96 -2.08
CA ALA A 132 0.52 -14.65 -2.58
C ALA A 132 1.01 -13.74 -1.46
N ILE A 133 2.05 -12.95 -1.74
CA ILE A 133 2.51 -11.85 -0.90
C ILE A 133 2.43 -10.56 -1.70
N VAL A 134 1.80 -9.55 -1.12
CA VAL A 134 1.73 -8.18 -1.63
C VAL A 134 2.60 -7.31 -0.72
N LEU A 135 3.70 -6.79 -1.25
CA LEU A 135 4.51 -5.75 -0.59
C LEU A 135 3.97 -4.39 -1.01
N ASP A 136 3.26 -3.71 -0.12
CA ASP A 136 2.73 -2.38 -0.41
C ASP A 136 3.71 -1.26 -0.02
N GLU A 137 3.49 -0.07 -0.58
CA GLU A 137 4.25 1.15 -0.26
C GLU A 137 5.77 0.99 -0.43
N ALA A 138 6.22 0.17 -1.41
CA ALA A 138 7.64 -0.11 -1.64
C ALA A 138 8.48 1.14 -1.96
N HIS A 139 7.82 2.25 -2.29
CA HIS A 139 8.44 3.56 -2.52
C HIS A 139 8.87 4.29 -1.24
N GLU A 140 8.40 3.89 -0.05
CA GLU A 140 8.89 4.44 1.22
C GLU A 140 10.35 4.00 1.52
N ARG A 141 10.85 2.96 0.84
CA ARG A 141 12.24 2.46 0.95
C ARG A 141 12.68 2.22 2.39
N GLY A 142 11.76 1.69 3.21
CA GLY A 142 12.05 1.31 4.58
C GLY A 142 13.02 0.12 4.63
N VAL A 143 13.91 0.10 5.64
CA VAL A 143 14.91 -0.97 5.80
C VAL A 143 14.27 -2.36 5.83
N ASN A 144 13.14 -2.51 6.53
CA ASN A 144 12.44 -3.79 6.61
C ASN A 144 11.82 -4.20 5.27
N THR A 145 11.29 -3.24 4.50
CA THR A 145 10.73 -3.45 3.18
C THR A 145 11.82 -3.88 2.19
N ASP A 146 12.97 -3.20 2.18
CA ASP A 146 14.12 -3.55 1.33
C ASP A 146 14.69 -4.94 1.70
N LEU A 147 14.75 -5.28 2.99
CA LEU A 147 15.12 -6.63 3.44
C LEU A 147 14.12 -7.70 2.97
N LEU A 148 12.82 -7.45 3.12
CA LEU A 148 11.77 -8.35 2.63
C LEU A 148 11.87 -8.54 1.12
N LEU A 149 12.09 -7.48 0.36
CA LEU A 149 12.25 -7.52 -1.09
C LEU A 149 13.41 -8.44 -1.49
N GLY A 150 14.57 -8.32 -0.82
CA GLY A 150 15.73 -9.19 -1.06
C GLY A 150 15.48 -10.66 -0.67
N LEU A 151 14.80 -10.91 0.44
CA LEU A 151 14.46 -12.27 0.88
C LEU A 151 13.42 -12.90 -0.05
N LEU A 152 12.33 -12.19 -0.34
CA LEU A 152 11.22 -12.70 -1.13
C LEU A 152 11.62 -12.95 -2.59
N SER A 153 12.54 -12.16 -3.16
CA SER A 153 13.06 -12.44 -4.51
C SER A 153 13.74 -13.81 -4.62
N ARG A 154 14.31 -14.32 -3.52
CA ARG A 154 14.86 -15.68 -3.42
C ARG A 154 13.79 -16.71 -3.10
N VAL A 155 12.90 -16.43 -2.15
CA VAL A 155 11.83 -17.36 -1.73
C VAL A 155 10.91 -17.72 -2.90
N VAL A 156 10.55 -16.74 -3.74
CA VAL A 156 9.73 -16.96 -4.94
C VAL A 156 10.40 -17.96 -5.89
N GLN A 157 11.69 -17.77 -6.19
CA GLN A 157 12.45 -18.66 -7.08
C GLN A 157 12.58 -20.08 -6.49
N LEU A 158 12.82 -20.19 -5.18
CA LEU A 158 12.90 -21.47 -4.50
C LEU A 158 11.57 -22.22 -4.57
N ARG A 159 10.44 -21.53 -4.40
CA ARG A 159 9.10 -22.13 -4.49
C ARG A 159 8.69 -22.51 -5.90
N ALA A 160 9.07 -21.72 -6.91
CA ALA A 160 8.85 -22.08 -8.31
C ALA A 160 9.56 -23.41 -8.65
N ARG A 161 10.87 -23.51 -8.33
CA ARG A 161 11.65 -24.74 -8.53
C ARG A 161 11.10 -25.93 -7.76
N ALA A 162 10.67 -25.72 -6.51
CA ALA A 162 10.09 -26.77 -5.69
C ALA A 162 8.73 -27.25 -6.22
N ALA A 163 7.96 -26.37 -6.88
CA ALA A 163 6.70 -26.74 -7.52
C ALA A 163 6.93 -27.54 -8.82
N GLU A 164 7.96 -27.22 -9.60
CA GLU A 164 8.34 -27.95 -10.83
C GLU A 164 8.87 -29.37 -10.55
N SER A 165 9.58 -29.54 -9.44
CA SER A 165 10.24 -30.78 -9.04
C SER A 165 9.39 -31.71 -8.15
N ALA A 166 8.20 -31.26 -7.73
CA ALA A 166 7.32 -32.08 -6.89
C ALA A 166 6.70 -33.22 -7.71
N PRO A 167 6.86 -34.50 -7.30
CA PRO A 167 6.16 -35.60 -7.94
C PRO A 167 4.64 -35.44 -7.79
N ALA A 168 3.90 -35.80 -8.83
CA ALA A 168 2.45 -35.63 -8.96
C ALA A 168 1.59 -36.29 -7.85
N ALA A 169 2.19 -37.06 -6.95
CA ALA A 169 1.50 -37.75 -5.87
C ALA A 169 2.32 -37.76 -4.56
N GLY A 170 1.77 -37.15 -3.50
CA GLY A 170 1.99 -37.63 -2.13
C GLY A 170 2.53 -36.64 -1.09
N ALA A 171 3.20 -35.55 -1.47
CA ALA A 171 3.68 -34.56 -0.50
C ALA A 171 2.96 -33.21 -0.71
N PRO A 172 2.39 -32.59 0.35
CA PRO A 172 1.82 -31.26 0.26
C PRO A 172 2.96 -30.23 0.08
N SER A 173 3.44 -30.08 -1.16
CA SER A 173 4.33 -28.97 -1.50
C SER A 173 3.54 -27.67 -1.41
N ALA A 174 4.15 -26.64 -0.82
CA ALA A 174 3.65 -25.29 -0.94
C ALA A 174 3.90 -24.87 -2.39
N GLY A 175 2.83 -24.70 -3.18
CA GLY A 175 2.91 -24.40 -4.63
C GLY A 175 3.72 -23.12 -4.93
N PRO A 176 3.76 -22.65 -6.19
CA PRO A 176 4.44 -21.39 -6.50
C PRO A 176 3.90 -20.23 -5.64
N LEU A 177 4.79 -19.31 -5.26
CA LEU A 177 4.43 -18.10 -4.51
C LEU A 177 4.38 -16.93 -5.47
N LYS A 178 3.25 -16.22 -5.51
CA LYS A 178 3.13 -14.97 -6.25
C LYS A 178 3.57 -13.78 -5.40
N LEU A 179 4.43 -12.93 -5.94
CA LEU A 179 4.92 -11.71 -5.30
C LEU A 179 4.43 -10.49 -6.09
N ILE A 180 3.65 -9.63 -5.44
CA ILE A 180 3.17 -8.38 -6.03
C ILE A 180 3.83 -7.24 -5.25
N ILE A 181 4.59 -6.40 -5.93
CA ILE A 181 5.26 -5.25 -5.32
C ILE A 181 4.54 -3.99 -5.79
N MET A 182 3.87 -3.31 -4.86
CA MET A 182 3.10 -2.12 -5.15
C MET A 182 3.87 -0.85 -4.80
N SER A 183 3.85 0.12 -5.71
CA SER A 183 4.54 1.41 -5.55
C SER A 183 3.64 2.57 -5.99
N ALA A 184 3.71 3.69 -5.27
CA ALA A 184 3.05 4.92 -5.67
C ALA A 184 3.80 5.68 -6.77
N THR A 185 5.11 5.43 -6.91
CA THR A 185 6.00 6.20 -7.79
C THR A 185 6.51 5.36 -8.96
N LEU A 186 6.83 6.05 -10.06
CA LEU A 186 7.40 5.46 -11.29
C LEU A 186 8.88 5.03 -11.14
N GLN A 187 9.48 5.10 -9.95
CA GLN A 187 10.86 4.67 -9.73
C GLN A 187 11.06 3.14 -9.78
N VAL A 188 10.02 2.40 -10.12
CA VAL A 188 10.04 0.95 -10.31
C VAL A 188 10.98 0.47 -11.43
N GLU A 189 11.35 1.34 -12.38
CA GLU A 189 12.28 0.94 -13.45
C GLU A 189 13.66 0.58 -12.89
N ALA A 190 14.12 1.26 -11.84
CA ALA A 190 15.36 0.90 -11.14
C ALA A 190 15.25 -0.46 -10.44
N LEU A 191 14.08 -0.77 -9.89
CA LEU A 191 13.82 -2.06 -9.25
C LEU A 191 13.74 -3.20 -10.28
N LYS A 192 13.04 -2.97 -11.39
CA LYS A 192 12.92 -3.88 -12.53
C LYS A 192 14.29 -4.22 -13.12
N ALA A 193 15.17 -3.24 -13.25
CA ALA A 193 16.52 -3.40 -13.80
C ALA A 193 17.51 -4.07 -12.82
N ASN A 194 17.12 -4.34 -11.57
CA ASN A 194 18.03 -4.90 -10.57
C ASN A 194 18.19 -6.42 -10.76
N ALA A 195 19.21 -6.79 -11.55
CA ALA A 195 19.55 -8.18 -11.83
C ALA A 195 19.94 -9.02 -10.58
N ALA A 196 20.35 -8.38 -9.49
CA ALA A 196 20.66 -9.09 -8.24
C ALA A 196 19.39 -9.57 -7.52
N LEU A 197 18.29 -8.80 -7.63
CA LEU A 197 16.98 -9.19 -7.10
C LEU A 197 16.25 -10.12 -8.06
N PHE A 198 16.20 -9.75 -9.34
CA PHE A 198 15.43 -10.43 -10.36
C PHE A 198 16.33 -10.81 -11.55
N PRO A 199 16.67 -12.10 -11.72
CA PRO A 199 17.47 -12.56 -12.87
C PRO A 199 16.81 -12.25 -14.21
N SER A 200 15.47 -12.32 -14.27
CA SER A 200 14.64 -11.83 -15.36
C SER A 200 13.81 -10.64 -14.86
N PRO A 201 13.71 -9.54 -15.64
CA PRO A 201 12.96 -8.36 -15.20
C PRO A 201 11.47 -8.70 -15.08
N PRO A 202 10.82 -8.43 -13.93
CA PRO A 202 9.40 -8.68 -13.76
C PRO A 202 8.56 -7.74 -14.64
N PRO A 203 7.35 -8.15 -15.07
CA PRO A 203 6.40 -7.26 -15.72
C PRO A 203 6.07 -6.05 -14.83
N VAL A 204 5.88 -4.90 -15.47
CA VAL A 204 5.45 -3.66 -14.83
C VAL A 204 4.07 -3.30 -15.37
N LEU A 205 3.11 -3.14 -14.47
CA LEU A 205 1.80 -2.57 -14.78
C LEU A 205 1.67 -1.20 -14.11
N SER A 206 1.14 -0.23 -14.84
CA SER A 206 0.89 1.12 -14.34
C SER A 206 -0.60 1.42 -14.39
N VAL A 207 -1.17 1.73 -13.23
CA VAL A 207 -2.55 2.14 -13.05
C VAL A 207 -2.59 3.67 -13.02
N ALA A 208 -3.17 4.26 -14.05
CA ALA A 208 -3.35 5.71 -14.11
C ALA A 208 -4.32 6.14 -13.01
N ALA A 209 -3.92 7.09 -12.16
CA ALA A 209 -4.82 7.73 -11.23
C ALA A 209 -5.40 9.01 -11.86
N ARG A 210 -6.63 9.38 -11.45
CA ARG A 210 -7.18 10.69 -11.80
C ARG A 210 -6.39 11.76 -11.05
N GLN A 211 -5.44 12.38 -11.71
CA GLN A 211 -4.76 13.57 -11.20
C GLN A 211 -5.66 14.79 -11.40
N TYR A 212 -5.76 15.61 -10.37
CA TYR A 212 -6.26 16.97 -10.52
C TYR A 212 -5.09 17.88 -10.85
N PRO A 213 -5.20 18.77 -11.85
CA PRO A 213 -4.09 19.63 -12.24
C PRO A 213 -3.68 20.54 -11.08
N VAL A 214 -2.39 20.55 -10.74
CA VAL A 214 -1.81 21.42 -9.71
C VAL A 214 -0.93 22.47 -10.39
N THR A 215 -1.29 23.74 -10.28
CA THR A 215 -0.45 24.84 -10.78
C THR A 215 0.65 25.15 -9.75
N VAL A 216 1.91 24.99 -10.15
CA VAL A 216 3.07 25.26 -9.28
C VAL A 216 3.48 26.73 -9.39
N HIS A 217 3.58 27.41 -8.25
CA HIS A 217 4.01 28.82 -8.18
C HIS A 217 5.28 28.97 -7.34
N PHE A 218 6.39 29.30 -7.99
CA PHE A 218 7.68 29.54 -7.32
C PHE A 218 7.79 30.98 -6.80
N SER A 219 8.48 31.14 -5.67
CA SER A 219 8.91 32.45 -5.18
C SER A 219 10.09 32.96 -6.02
N LYS A 220 10.15 34.28 -6.27
CA LYS A 220 11.27 34.90 -7.03
C LYS A 220 12.62 34.78 -6.32
N LYS A 221 12.60 34.71 -4.98
CA LYS A 221 13.77 34.53 -4.12
C LYS A 221 13.46 33.48 -3.06
N THR A 222 14.48 32.72 -2.67
CA THR A 222 14.40 31.80 -1.53
C THR A 222 14.48 32.63 -0.24
N PRO A 223 13.47 32.59 0.64
CA PRO A 223 13.50 33.31 1.90
C PRO A 223 14.46 32.65 2.91
N ASP A 224 15.11 33.45 3.74
CA ASP A 224 15.96 32.96 4.82
C ASP A 224 15.12 32.34 5.97
N ASP A 225 14.00 32.99 6.33
CA ASP A 225 13.02 32.45 7.28
C ASP A 225 11.82 31.88 6.50
N HIS A 226 11.79 30.55 6.35
CA HIS A 226 10.70 29.87 5.66
C HIS A 226 9.38 29.90 6.46
N VAL A 227 9.43 30.00 7.80
CA VAL A 227 8.24 30.01 8.65
C VAL A 227 7.50 31.33 8.51
N ASP A 228 8.21 32.46 8.51
CA ASP A 228 7.59 33.77 8.29
C ASP A 228 7.10 33.95 6.84
N ALA A 229 7.86 33.45 5.87
CA ALA A 229 7.43 33.41 4.48
C ALA A 229 6.14 32.58 4.30
N ALA A 230 6.05 31.42 4.97
CA ALA A 230 4.85 30.58 4.99
C ALA A 230 3.67 31.32 5.63
N PHE A 231 3.84 31.96 6.79
CA PHE A 231 2.79 32.76 7.43
C PHE A 231 2.23 33.84 6.50
N SER A 232 3.13 34.59 5.86
CA SER A 232 2.78 35.63 4.90
C SER A 232 2.05 35.07 3.67
N LYS A 233 2.50 33.93 3.13
CA LYS A 233 1.89 33.29 1.96
C LYS A 233 0.51 32.73 2.27
N VAL A 234 0.34 32.05 3.40
CA VAL A 234 -0.96 31.55 3.89
C VAL A 234 -1.95 32.70 4.04
N GLY A 235 -1.52 33.81 4.65
CA GLY A 235 -2.38 34.99 4.80
C GLY A 235 -2.82 35.59 3.47
N ARG A 236 -1.94 35.61 2.45
CA ARG A 236 -2.33 36.06 1.10
C ARG A 236 -3.31 35.12 0.43
N ILE A 237 -3.08 33.80 0.51
CA ILE A 237 -3.99 32.78 -0.04
C ILE A 237 -5.37 32.92 0.60
N HIS A 238 -5.43 32.92 1.94
CA HIS A 238 -6.68 32.99 2.70
C HIS A 238 -7.49 34.24 2.41
N CYS A 239 -6.83 35.40 2.21
CA CYS A 239 -7.52 36.66 2.00
C CYS A 239 -7.86 36.96 0.52
N ARG A 240 -7.18 36.35 -0.45
CA ARG A 240 -7.29 36.74 -1.87
C ARG A 240 -7.77 35.64 -2.81
N LEU A 241 -7.65 34.37 -2.43
CA LEU A 241 -8.05 33.25 -3.27
C LEU A 241 -9.43 32.71 -2.86
N PRO A 242 -10.11 31.98 -3.76
CA PRO A 242 -11.38 31.33 -3.45
C PRO A 242 -11.27 30.36 -2.25
N PRO A 243 -12.41 30.00 -1.63
CA PRO A 243 -12.44 29.06 -0.52
C PRO A 243 -11.77 27.72 -0.86
N GLY A 244 -10.95 27.22 0.08
CA GLY A 244 -10.27 25.94 -0.02
C GLY A 244 -9.39 25.71 1.21
N ALA A 245 -9.10 24.45 1.53
CA ALA A 245 -8.18 24.10 2.60
C ALA A 245 -6.74 24.48 2.21
N ILE A 246 -5.93 24.89 3.19
CA ILE A 246 -4.51 25.22 2.99
C ILE A 246 -3.69 24.24 3.81
N LEU A 247 -2.81 23.49 3.15
CA LEU A 247 -1.82 22.62 3.77
C LEU A 247 -0.44 23.29 3.71
N VAL A 248 0.26 23.33 4.84
CA VAL A 248 1.61 23.93 4.95
C VAL A 248 2.55 22.87 5.51
N PHE A 249 3.68 22.65 4.84
CA PHE A 249 4.73 21.76 5.30
C PHE A 249 5.82 22.56 6.00
N LEU A 250 6.18 22.16 7.22
CA LEU A 250 7.27 22.71 8.02
C LEU A 250 8.14 21.57 8.55
N THR A 251 9.32 21.89 9.06
CA THR A 251 10.36 20.88 9.32
C THR A 251 10.23 20.23 10.70
N GLY A 252 9.62 20.91 11.68
CA GLY A 252 9.56 20.42 13.05
C GLY A 252 8.35 20.91 13.84
N GLN A 253 8.03 20.17 14.90
CA GLN A 253 6.87 20.44 15.76
C GLN A 253 6.85 21.86 16.31
N LYS A 254 7.99 22.39 16.76
CA LYS A 254 8.08 23.76 17.31
C LYS A 254 7.67 24.82 16.29
N GLU A 255 8.13 24.68 15.04
CA GLU A 255 7.76 25.60 13.94
C GLU A 255 6.26 25.50 13.64
N ILE A 256 5.72 24.28 13.61
CA ILE A 256 4.31 23.99 13.36
C ILE A 256 3.42 24.65 14.42
N GLU A 257 3.74 24.43 15.69
CA GLU A 257 2.99 25.01 16.82
C GLU A 257 3.07 26.54 16.80
N HIS A 258 4.25 27.09 16.53
CA HIS A 258 4.47 28.53 16.42
C HIS A 258 3.62 29.14 15.28
N LEU A 259 3.67 28.56 14.08
CA LEU A 259 2.88 29.04 12.94
C LEU A 259 1.37 28.92 13.21
N CYS A 260 0.93 27.79 13.77
CA CYS A 260 -0.47 27.58 14.17
C CYS A 260 -0.95 28.65 15.13
N ALA A 261 -0.17 28.96 16.17
CA ALA A 261 -0.51 29.99 17.15
C ALA A 261 -0.61 31.38 16.50
N ARG A 262 0.35 31.73 15.61
CA ARG A 262 0.34 32.99 14.87
C ARG A 262 -0.88 33.12 13.96
N LEU A 263 -1.21 32.09 13.20
CA LEU A 263 -2.37 32.07 12.29
C LEU A 263 -3.69 32.19 13.08
N ARG A 264 -3.85 31.42 14.15
CA ARG A 264 -5.03 31.52 15.03
C ARG A 264 -5.17 32.93 15.60
N ARG A 265 -4.12 33.52 16.14
CA ARG A 265 -4.15 34.91 16.66
C ARG A 265 -4.53 35.92 15.57
N ARG A 266 -3.98 35.78 14.36
CA ARG A 266 -4.21 36.72 13.25
C ARG A 266 -5.63 36.67 12.68
N PHE A 267 -6.26 35.50 12.66
CA PHE A 267 -7.54 35.27 12.01
C PHE A 267 -8.70 34.93 12.96
N ALA A 268 -8.46 34.81 14.27
CA ALA A 268 -9.50 34.58 15.29
C ALA A 268 -10.65 35.60 15.23
N ARG A 269 -10.38 36.86 14.88
CA ARG A 269 -11.40 37.93 14.79
C ARG A 269 -12.21 37.93 13.49
N ALA A 270 -11.76 37.23 12.44
CA ALA A 270 -12.47 37.18 11.16
C ALA A 270 -13.66 36.19 11.19
N ALA A 271 -13.61 35.16 12.04
CA ALA A 271 -14.69 34.19 12.20
C ALA A 271 -15.94 34.78 12.89
N VAL A 272 -15.76 35.72 13.82
CA VAL A 272 -16.87 36.34 14.59
C VAL A 272 -17.74 37.26 13.73
N ARG A 273 -17.19 37.84 12.64
CA ARG A 273 -17.93 38.78 11.77
C ARG A 273 -18.73 38.13 10.63
N ARG A 274 -18.56 36.83 10.36
CA ARG A 274 -19.28 36.12 9.27
C ARG A 274 -20.45 35.25 9.74
N GLY A 275 -20.68 35.13 11.06
CA GLY A 275 -21.80 34.39 11.65
C GLY A 275 -22.92 35.26 12.23
N GLY A 276 -22.88 36.57 11.99
CA GLY A 276 -23.90 37.52 12.44
C GLY A 276 -24.28 38.45 11.29
N GLY A 277 -25.23 38.00 10.48
CA GLY A 277 -25.80 38.70 9.34
C GLY A 277 -26.94 37.86 8.80
#